data_AF-A0A7W1UN23-F1
#
_entry.id   AF-A0A7W1UN23-F1
#
_cell.length_a   1.000
_cell.length_b   1.000
_cell.length_c   1.000
_cell.angle_alpha   90.00
_cell.angle_beta   90.00
_cell.angle_gamma   90.00
#
_symmetry.space_group_name_H-M   'P 1'
#
loop_
_entity.id
_entity.type
_entity.pdbx_description
1 polymer ?
#
loop_
_entity_poly.entity_id
_entity_poly.type
_entity_poly.pdbx_seq_one_letter_code
_entity_poly.pdbx_strand_id
1 'polypeptide(L)'
;MIITETEQLIIQEIVDEDAPFILNLLNTPSWITFIGDREIRTEVAARNFINDRLRKSYIENGFGFYLTKLKFTDIPIGICGLVK
;
A
#
# COMPACT_ATOMS: atom_id res chain seq x y z
N MET A 1 0.66 -1.26 11.84
CA MET A 1 1.26 -2.36 12.64
C MET A 1 2.41 -2.99 11.85
N ILE A 2 3.58 -3.25 12.45
CA ILE A 2 4.67 -3.98 11.76
C ILE A 2 4.29 -5.47 11.72
N ILE A 3 4.36 -6.06 10.52
CA ILE A 3 4.07 -7.48 10.27
C ILE A 3 5.35 -8.31 10.36
N THR A 4 6.41 -7.83 9.71
CA THR A 4 7.73 -8.47 9.75
C THR A 4 8.82 -7.51 9.28
N GLU A 5 10.06 -7.92 9.46
CA GLU A 5 11.24 -7.20 9.01
C GLU A 5 12.26 -8.16 8.38
N THR A 6 13.06 -7.64 7.45
CA THR A 6 14.22 -8.36 6.88
C THR A 6 15.50 -7.60 7.20
N GLU A 7 16.64 -7.97 6.63
CA GLU A 7 17.88 -7.19 6.76
C GLU A 7 17.73 -5.75 6.26
N GLN A 8 16.91 -5.54 5.21
CA GLN A 8 16.82 -4.24 4.51
C GLN A 8 15.43 -3.61 4.54
N LEU A 9 14.38 -4.37 4.92
CA LEU A 9 12.99 -3.94 4.76
C LEU A 9 12.20 -4.03 6.06
N ILE A 10 11.20 -3.14 6.16
CA ILE A 10 10.09 -3.24 7.12
C ILE A 10 8.81 -3.42 6.32
N ILE A 11 8.00 -4.41 6.69
CA ILE A 11 6.67 -4.66 6.12
C ILE A 11 5.63 -4.34 7.19
N GLN A 12 4.72 -3.41 6.90
CA GLN A 12 3.72 -2.95 7.85
C GLN A 12 2.35 -2.72 7.20
N GLU A 13 1.29 -2.75 8.00
CA GLU A 13 -0.04 -2.37 7.55
C GLU A 13 -0.07 -0.93 7.02
N ILE A 14 -0.86 -0.73 5.97
CA ILE A 14 -1.08 0.56 5.34
C ILE A 14 -2.04 1.39 6.19
N VAL A 15 -1.71 2.66 6.40
CA VAL A 15 -2.51 3.62 7.16
C VAL A 15 -2.95 4.82 6.32
N ASP A 16 -3.85 5.65 6.85
CA ASP A 16 -4.43 6.78 6.11
C ASP A 16 -3.39 7.84 5.75
N GLU A 17 -2.32 7.93 6.54
CA GLU A 17 -1.16 8.78 6.32
C GLU A 17 -0.34 8.35 5.09
N ASP A 18 -0.48 7.11 4.65
CA ASP A 18 0.19 6.60 3.44
C ASP A 18 -0.54 6.98 2.15
N ALA A 19 -1.69 7.67 2.24
CA ALA A 19 -2.48 8.08 1.08
C ALA A 19 -1.68 8.83 -0.02
N PRO A 20 -0.76 9.76 0.30
CA PRO A 20 0.07 10.41 -0.72
C PRO A 20 0.96 9.41 -1.48
N PHE A 21 1.54 8.44 -0.79
CA PHE A 21 2.36 7.40 -1.41
C PHE A 21 1.52 6.46 -2.28
N ILE A 22 0.38 5.99 -1.77
CA ILE A 22 -0.54 5.13 -2.53
C ILE A 22 -1.05 5.86 -3.78
N LEU A 23 -1.44 7.13 -3.65
CA LEU A 23 -1.84 7.94 -4.80
C LEU A 23 -0.73 7.97 -5.86
N ASN A 24 0.52 8.23 -5.47
CA ASN A 24 1.62 8.24 -6.41
C ASN A 24 1.83 6.87 -7.07
N LEU A 25 1.88 5.80 -6.28
CA LEU A 25 2.11 4.43 -6.74
C LEU A 25 1.09 3.98 -7.80
N LEU A 26 -0.21 4.18 -7.51
CA LEU A 26 -1.32 3.80 -8.39
C LEU A 26 -1.33 4.55 -9.72
N ASN A 27 -0.66 5.70 -9.79
CA ASN A 27 -0.59 6.56 -10.96
C ASN A 27 0.78 6.51 -11.67
N THR A 28 1.69 5.63 -11.25
CA THR A 28 2.93 5.42 -12.00
C THR A 28 2.62 4.80 -13.37
N PRO A 29 3.39 5.13 -14.43
CA PRO A 29 3.13 4.60 -15.77
C PRO A 29 3.13 3.07 -15.84
N SER A 30 4.03 2.42 -15.08
CA SER A 30 4.11 0.96 -14.99
C SER A 30 2.89 0.36 -14.31
N TRP A 31 2.38 0.98 -13.24
CA TRP A 31 1.16 0.51 -12.57
C TRP A 31 -0.04 0.54 -13.51
N ILE A 32 -0.24 1.67 -14.19
CA ILE A 32 -1.34 1.85 -15.14
C ILE A 32 -1.24 0.84 -16.28
N THR A 33 -0.02 0.61 -16.80
CA THR A 33 0.21 -0.29 -17.94
C THR A 33 0.06 -1.76 -17.59
N PHE A 34 0.56 -2.20 -16.43
CA PHE A 34 0.72 -3.63 -16.11
C PHE A 34 -0.22 -4.16 -15.02
N ILE A 35 -0.83 -3.28 -14.21
CA ILE A 35 -1.76 -3.67 -13.14
C ILE A 35 -3.18 -3.16 -13.44
N GLY A 36 -3.28 -1.97 -14.01
CA GLY A 36 -4.53 -1.36 -14.45
C GLY A 36 -4.86 -0.07 -13.71
N ASP A 37 -5.42 0.88 -14.45
CA ASP A 37 -5.84 2.16 -13.92
C ASP A 37 -7.02 2.01 -12.96
N ARG A 38 -6.88 2.60 -11.76
CA ARG A 38 -7.91 2.60 -10.72
C ARG A 38 -8.72 3.90 -10.70
N GLU A 39 -8.38 4.86 -11.55
CA GLU A 39 -8.99 6.20 -11.62
C GLU A 39 -8.94 7.01 -10.30
N ILE A 40 -8.01 6.64 -9.41
CA ILE A 40 -7.77 7.34 -8.14
C ILE A 40 -6.82 8.50 -8.41
N ARG A 41 -7.34 9.73 -8.34
CA ARG A 41 -6.60 10.97 -8.70
C ARG A 41 -6.44 11.99 -7.57
N THR A 42 -6.95 11.69 -6.38
CA THR A 42 -6.87 12.60 -5.22
C THR A 42 -6.46 11.84 -3.97
N GLU A 43 -5.85 12.52 -3.01
CA GLU A 43 -5.49 11.91 -1.72
C GLU A 43 -6.73 11.43 -0.96
N VAL A 44 -7.86 12.12 -1.10
CA VAL A 44 -9.14 11.69 -0.51
C VAL A 44 -9.58 10.35 -1.12
N ALA A 45 -9.52 10.21 -2.44
CA ALA A 45 -9.84 8.94 -3.10
C ALA A 45 -8.85 7.84 -2.74
N ALA A 46 -7.56 8.16 -2.59
CA ALA A 46 -6.55 7.20 -2.13
C ALA A 46 -6.79 6.73 -0.69
N ARG A 47 -7.18 7.65 0.22
CA ARG A 47 -7.57 7.30 1.59
C ARG A 47 -8.82 6.41 1.63
N ASN A 48 -9.81 6.71 0.82
CA ASN A 48 -11.00 5.84 0.68
C ASN A 48 -10.60 4.46 0.16
N PHE A 49 -9.73 4.39 -0.85
CA PHE A 49 -9.21 3.12 -1.36
C PHE A 49 -8.45 2.31 -0.29
N ILE A 50 -7.63 2.97 0.53
CA ILE A 50 -6.95 2.33 1.67
C ILE A 50 -7.96 1.69 2.61
N ASN A 51 -9.00 2.42 3.02
CA ASN A 51 -9.99 1.92 3.97
C ASN A 51 -10.91 0.84 3.37
N ASP A 52 -11.44 1.09 2.17
CA ASP A 52 -12.47 0.25 1.55
C ASP A 52 -11.92 -1.03 0.92
N ARG A 53 -10.62 -1.07 0.61
CA ARG A 53 -9.97 -2.21 -0.06
C ARG A 53 -8.83 -2.78 0.75
N LEU A 54 -7.80 -1.99 1.03
CA LEU A 54 -6.54 -2.51 1.59
C LEU A 54 -6.73 -2.94 3.06
N ARG A 55 -7.21 -2.04 3.90
CA ARG A 55 -7.50 -2.30 5.32
C ARG A 55 -8.67 -3.26 5.51
N LYS A 56 -9.68 -3.19 4.64
CA LYS A 56 -10.80 -4.15 4.64
C LYS A 56 -10.32 -5.60 4.56
N SER A 57 -9.29 -5.87 3.74
CA SER A 57 -8.69 -7.21 3.66
C SER A 57 -8.10 -7.68 4.99
N TYR A 58 -7.45 -6.80 5.76
CA TYR A 58 -6.93 -7.16 7.08
C TYR A 58 -8.06 -7.60 8.02
N ILE A 59 -9.19 -6.88 8.00
CA ILE A 59 -10.35 -7.18 8.85
C ILE A 59 -11.01 -8.51 8.43
N GLU A 60 -11.21 -8.72 7.13
CA GLU A 60 -11.97 -9.88 6.63
C GLU A 60 -11.12 -11.16 6.56
N ASN A 61 -9.83 -11.04 6.27
CA ASN A 61 -8.96 -12.18 5.99
C ASN A 61 -7.83 -12.36 7.00
N GLY A 62 -7.55 -11.36 7.84
CA GLY A 62 -6.35 -11.33 8.68
C GLY A 62 -5.06 -11.03 7.92
N PHE A 63 -5.15 -10.74 6.62
CA PHE A 63 -4.00 -10.39 5.76
C PHE A 63 -4.42 -9.53 4.56
N GLY A 64 -3.45 -8.89 3.92
CA GLY A 64 -3.67 -8.09 2.71
C GLY A 64 -2.35 -7.66 2.07
N PHE A 65 -2.42 -6.61 1.24
CA PHE A 65 -1.23 -5.86 0.83
C PHE A 65 -0.73 -5.01 1.97
N TYR A 66 0.58 -4.99 2.19
CA TYR A 66 1.27 -4.22 3.22
C TYR A 66 2.18 -3.19 2.57
N LEU A 67 2.47 -2.12 3.29
CA LEU A 67 3.49 -1.14 2.92
C LEU A 67 4.88 -1.74 3.14
N THR A 68 5.72 -1.61 2.12
CA THR A 68 7.13 -2.01 2.19
C THR A 68 8.00 -0.78 2.24
N LYS A 69 8.82 -0.66 3.28
CA LYS A 69 9.74 0.46 3.48
C LYS A 69 11.19 -0.03 3.57
N LEU A 70 12.13 0.84 3.16
CA LEU A 70 13.55 0.67 3.47
C LEU A 70 13.77 0.88 4.97
N LYS A 71 14.35 -0.12 5.64
CA LYS A 71 14.53 -0.13 7.09
C LYS A 71 15.30 1.07 7.63
N PHE A 72 16.39 1.46 6.93
CA PHE A 72 17.32 2.47 7.43
C PHE A 72 16.89 3.92 7.16
N THR A 73 15.97 4.13 6.22
CA THR A 73 15.53 5.47 5.82
C THR A 73 14.05 5.72 6.04
N ASP A 74 13.29 4.70 6.42
CA ASP A 74 11.82 4.69 6.52
C ASP A 74 11.11 5.15 5.24
N ILE A 75 11.79 5.03 4.08
CA ILE A 75 11.23 5.43 2.79
C ILE A 75 10.32 4.31 2.26
N PRO A 76 9.03 4.59 1.96
CA PRO A 76 8.16 3.65 1.27
C PRO A 76 8.65 3.38 -0.16
N ILE A 77 8.70 2.11 -0.55
CA ILE A 77 9.20 1.68 -1.88
C ILE A 77 8.20 0.84 -2.66
N GLY A 78 7.09 0.43 -2.04
CA GLY A 78 6.05 -0.32 -2.71
C GLY A 78 5.05 -0.92 -1.74
N ILE A 79 4.20 -1.77 -2.28
CA ILE A 79 3.33 -2.64 -1.48
C ILE A 79 3.54 -4.10 -1.89
N CYS A 80 3.47 -5.02 -0.94
CA CYS A 80 3.49 -6.45 -1.21
C CYS A 80 2.63 -7.20 -0.19
N GLY A 81 2.14 -8.39 -0.55
CA GLY A 81 1.32 -9.17 0.36
C GLY A 81 0.47 -10.20 -0.36
N LEU A 82 -0.60 -10.61 0.31
CA LEU A 82 -1.48 -11.67 -0.14
C LEU A 82 -2.87 -11.10 -0.42
N VAL A 83 -3.54 -11.64 -1.44
CA VAL A 83 -4.90 -11.30 -1.83
C VAL A 83 -5.70 -12.60 -1.94
N LYS A 84 -6.96 -12.56 -1.55
CA LYS A 84 -7.92 -13.67 -1.63
C LYS A 84 -8.95 -13.42 -2.73
#